data_AF-A0A3N4VST5-F1
#
_entry.id   AF-A0A3N4VST5-F1
#
_cell.length_a   1.000
_cell.length_b   1.000
_cell.length_c   1.000
_cell.angle_alpha   90.00
_cell.angle_beta   90.00
_cell.angle_gamma   90.00
#
_symmetry.space_group_name_H-M   'P 1'
#
loop_
_entity.id
_entity.type
_entity.pdbx_description
1 polymer ?
#
loop_
_entity_poly.entity_id
_entity_poly.type
_entity_poly.pdbx_seq_one_letter_code
_entity_poly.pdbx_strand_id
1 'polypeptide(L)' 'MSKDVTVTIAHVRAAGLCVHGTRTWFARQGLDFRDFLARGLPASSLLATGDAMAARVVEVAQACHEEPR' A
#
# COMPACT_ATOMS: atom_id res chain seq x y z
N MET A 1 -18.15 -4.77 7.55
CA MET A 1 -17.91 -4.58 6.10
C MET A 1 -16.54 -3.93 5.97
N SER A 2 -15.48 -4.72 5.83
CA SER A 2 -14.12 -4.21 5.77
C SER A 2 -13.99 -3.30 4.56
N LYS A 3 -13.93 -1.98 4.77
CA LYS A 3 -13.65 -1.02 3.71
C LYS A 3 -12.27 -1.36 3.16
N ASP A 4 -12.24 -1.77 1.90
CA ASP A 4 -10.99 -2.03 1.22
C ASP A 4 -10.33 -0.69 0.91
N VAL A 5 -9.46 -0.22 1.82
CA VAL A 5 -8.84 1.10 1.70
C VAL A 5 -7.94 1.12 0.48
N THR A 6 -8.09 2.15 -0.35
CA THR A 6 -7.18 2.37 -1.48
C THR A 6 -5.83 2.83 -0.95
N VAL A 7 -4.84 1.96 -1.09
CA VAL A 7 -3.45 2.26 -0.78
C VAL A 7 -2.87 3.10 -1.92
N THR A 8 -2.20 4.19 -1.57
CA THR A 8 -1.51 5.08 -2.49
C THR A 8 -0.07 5.28 -2.06
N ILE A 9 0.73 5.95 -2.89
CA ILE A 9 2.13 6.26 -2.58
C ILE A 9 2.28 7.14 -1.34
N ALA A 10 1.25 7.90 -0.96
CA ALA A 10 1.25 8.68 0.28
C ALA A 10 1.33 7.77 1.51
N HIS A 11 0.54 6.69 1.54
CA HIS A 11 0.56 5.71 2.63
C HIS A 11 1.89 4.94 2.68
N VAL A 12 2.46 4.61 1.52
CA VAL A 12 3.80 3.99 1.43
C VAL A 12 4.87 4.90 2.06
N ARG A 13 4.82 6.20 1.77
CA ARG A 13 5.76 7.18 2.36
C ARG A 13 5.50 7.35 3.87
N ALA A 14 4.24 7.40 4.29
CA ALA A 14 3.88 7.46 5.71
C ALA A 14 4.30 6.21 6.49
N ALA A 15 4.34 5.04 5.83
CA ALA A 15 4.90 3.80 6.39
C ALA A 15 6.43 3.79 6.51
N GLY A 16 7.11 4.85 6.06
CA GLY A 16 8.57 5.00 6.12
C GLY A 16 9.32 4.24 5.02
N LEU A 17 8.64 3.83 3.94
CA LEU A 17 9.29 3.15 2.82
C LEU A 17 9.86 4.16 1.83
N CYS A 18 11.10 3.93 1.40
CA CYS A 18 11.72 4.70 0.34
C CYS A 18 11.19 4.27 -1.03
N VAL A 19 11.01 5.22 -1.96
CA VAL A 19 10.47 4.98 -3.30
C VAL A 19 11.26 3.89 -4.06
N HIS A 20 12.58 3.85 -3.86
CA HIS A 20 13.45 2.86 -4.51
C HIS A 20 13.20 1.44 -3.97
N GLY A 21 12.99 1.31 -2.65
CA GLY A 21 12.64 0.05 -2.00
C GLY A 21 11.26 -0.42 -2.43
N THR A 22 10.27 0.47 -2.44
CA THR A 22 8.92 0.18 -2.92
C THR A 22 8.93 -0.32 -4.37
N ARG A 23 9.68 0.33 -5.27
CA ARG A 23 9.75 -0.09 -6.68
C ARG A 23 10.30 -1.52 -6.81
N THR A 24 11.37 -1.82 -6.08
CA THR A 24 12.00 -3.16 -6.08
C THR A 24 11.06 -4.20 -5.48
N TRP A 25 10.38 -3.84 -4.40
CA TRP A 25 9.39 -4.68 -3.74
C TRP A 25 8.21 -5.00 -4.66
N PHE A 26 7.62 -4.00 -5.31
CA PHE A 26 6.54 -4.19 -6.29
C PHE A 26 6.96 -5.14 -7.42
N ALA A 27 8.18 -4.97 -7.95
CA ALA A 27 8.70 -5.85 -9.00
C ALA A 27 8.85 -7.30 -8.52
N ARG A 28 9.23 -7.54 -7.25
CA ARG A 28 9.31 -8.89 -6.66
C ARG A 28 7.94 -9.54 -6.47
N GLN A 29 6.93 -8.74 -6.16
CA GLN A 29 5.56 -9.19 -5.98
C GLN A 29 4.79 -9.31 -7.32
N GLY A 30 5.41 -8.96 -8.45
CA GLY A 30 4.75 -8.96 -9.76
C GLY A 30 3.68 -7.87 -9.91
N LEU A 31 3.74 -6.82 -9.07
CA LEU A 31 2.80 -5.71 -9.08
C LEU A 31 3.32 -4.56 -9.94
N ASP A 32 2.42 -3.91 -10.69
CA ASP A 32 2.79 -2.75 -11.50
C ASP A 32 2.80 -1.46 -10.65
N PHE A 33 4.00 -0.94 -10.43
CA PHE A 33 4.21 0.31 -9.70
C PHE A 33 3.63 1.53 -10.43
N ARG A 34 3.60 1.54 -11.76
CA ARG A 34 3.02 2.67 -12.52
C ARG A 34 1.51 2.69 -12.42
N ASP A 35 0.87 1.53 -12.55
CA ASP A 35 -0.57 1.40 -12.37
C ASP A 35 -0.98 1.80 -10.94
N PHE A 36 -0.21 1.35 -9.94
CA PHE A 36 -0.37 1.78 -8.56
C PHE A 36 -0.25 3.30 -8.36
N LEU A 37 0.65 3.99 -9.06
CA LEU A 37 0.77 5.45 -8.96
C LEU A 37 -0.42 6.18 -9.60
N ALA A 38 -1.01 5.62 -10.66
CA ALA A 38 -2.11 6.25 -11.39
C ALA A 38 -3.45 6.08 -10.66
N ARG A 39 -3.73 4.89 -10.13
CA ARG A 39 -5.05 4.52 -9.56
C ARG A 39 -5.03 4.00 -8.13
N GLY A 40 -3.84 3.71 -7.57
CA GLY A 40 -3.71 3.02 -6.30
C GLY A 40 -4.04 1.53 -6.39
N LEU A 41 -3.89 0.82 -5.27
CA LEU A 41 -4.27 -0.59 -5.13
C LEU A 41 -5.13 -0.78 -3.89
N PRO A 42 -6.11 -1.68 -3.92
CA PRO A 42 -6.86 -2.02 -2.71
C PRO A 42 -5.96 -2.74 -1.70
N ALA A 43 -6.19 -2.47 -0.43
CA ALA A 43 -5.46 -3.07 0.69
C ALA A 43 -5.46 -4.61 0.62
N SER A 44 -6.59 -5.21 0.25
CA SER A 44 -6.71 -6.66 0.05
C SER A 44 -5.70 -7.23 -0.94
N SER A 45 -5.42 -6.53 -2.05
CA SER A 45 -4.44 -6.99 -3.05
C SER A 45 -3.02 -6.97 -2.50
N LEU A 46 -2.69 -6.02 -1.63
CA LEU A 46 -1.40 -6.00 -0.94
C LEU A 46 -1.34 -7.09 0.14
N LEU A 47 -2.38 -7.28 0.94
CA LEU A 47 -2.42 -8.36 1.94
C LEU A 47 -2.34 -9.75 1.31
N ALA A 48 -2.90 -9.92 0.09
CA ALA A 48 -2.82 -11.17 -0.66
C ALA A 48 -1.39 -11.56 -1.05
N THR A 49 -0.44 -10.62 -1.10
CA THR A 49 0.97 -10.97 -1.35
C THR A 49 1.65 -11.62 -0.14
N GLY A 50 1.02 -11.59 1.05
CA GLY A 50 1.57 -12.17 2.28
C GLY A 50 2.87 -11.50 2.77
N ASP A 51 3.12 -10.27 2.34
CA ASP A 51 4.37 -9.55 2.62
C ASP A 51 4.22 -8.66 3.86
N ALA A 52 5.20 -8.69 4.76
CA ALA A 52 5.19 -7.88 5.97
C ALA A 52 5.18 -6.36 5.69
N MET A 53 5.80 -5.92 4.58
CA MET A 53 5.74 -4.52 4.14
C MET A 53 4.36 -4.17 3.62
N ALA A 54 3.67 -5.09 2.91
CA ALA A 54 2.28 -4.87 2.50
C ALA A 54 1.37 -4.65 3.71
N ALA A 55 1.46 -5.52 4.72
CA ALA A 55 0.69 -5.41 5.95
C ALA A 55 0.90 -4.04 6.62
N ARG A 56 2.16 -3.61 6.79
CA ARG A 56 2.50 -2.30 7.37
C ARG A 56 1.90 -1.12 6.59
N VAL A 57 1.98 -1.16 5.26
CA VAL A 57 1.42 -0.08 4.41
C VAL A 57 -0.10 -0.04 4.51
N VAL A 58 -0.75 -1.21 4.58
CA VAL A 58 -2.19 -1.33 4.74
C VAL A 58 -2.65 -0.81 6.09
N GLU A 59 -1.94 -1.12 7.18
CA GLU A 59 -2.21 -0.58 8.51
C GLU A 59 -2.17 0.96 8.51
N VAL A 60 -1.14 1.56 7.89
CA VAL A 60 -1.03 3.02 7.77
C VAL A 60 -2.16 3.60 6.94
N ALA A 61 -2.51 2.96 5.83
CA ALA A 61 -3.63 3.39 4.99
C ALA A 61 -4.96 3.35 5.76
N GLN A 62 -5.19 2.30 6.54
CA GLN A 62 -6.37 2.16 7.39
C GLN A 62 -6.42 3.23 8.48
N ALA A 63 -5.29 3.50 9.16
CA ALA A 63 -5.19 4.56 10.16
C ALA A 63 -5.49 5.95 9.58
N CYS A 64 -4.98 6.27 8.37
CA CYS A 64 -5.28 7.54 7.70
C CYS A 64 -6.74 7.63 7.22
N HIS A 65 -7.35 6.51 6.79
CA HIS A 65 -8.76 6.49 6.41
C HIS A 65 -9.69 6.63 7.63
N GLU A 66 -9.25 6.17 8.80
CA GLU A 66 -9.99 6.21 10.06
C GLU A 66 -9.71 7.47 10.89
N GLU A 67 -8.97 8.46 10.39
CA GLU A 67 -8.88 9.76 11.07
C GLU A 67 -10.29 10.40 11.17
N PRO A 68 -10.85 10.52 12.38
CA PRO A 68 -12.02 11.33 12.61
C PRO A 68 -11.55 12.78 12.71
N ARG A 69 -12.21 13.65 11.95
CA ARG A 69 -12.25 15.12 12.08
C ARG A 69 -11.80 15.68 13.44
#